data_AF-A0A949QDI4-F1
#
_entry.id   AF-A0A949QDI4-F1
#
_cell.length_a   1.000
_cell.length_b   1.000
_cell.length_c   1.000
_cell.angle_alpha   90.00
_cell.angle_beta   90.00
_cell.angle_gamma   90.00
#
_symmetry.space_group_name_H-M   'P 1'
#
loop_
_entity.id
_entity.type
_entity.pdbx_description
1 polymer ?
#
loop_
_entity_poly.entity_id
_entity_poly.type
_entity_poly.pdbx_seq_one_letter_code
_entity_poly.pdbx_strand_id
1 'polypeptide(L)'
;MIFLHTLLLAVALLTSMQESFREYRMQVKAYALYGRHAWREAESAYEELVTLPLREKERATASFNLACALYMQGKFPEAATLFSKSAKPGRMFLEMRQRAIFNEGNALAMRAIGDKAKAQKIVLFRQSLNRFKTVLLTEPGDGDAKINYEVVARYLRELERTEKESSPPPASSVKNNVADRLLDNAQQDESSLMQRPPPTRASAKQGSKNSKDW
;
A
#
# COMPACT_ATOMS: atom_id res chain seq x y z
N MET A 1 -44.13 -13.28 -29.35
CA MET A 1 -43.12 -13.59 -28.31
C MET A 1 -41.69 -13.31 -28.78
N ILE A 2 -41.25 -13.80 -29.96
CA ILE A 2 -39.88 -13.59 -30.49
C ILE A 2 -39.51 -12.10 -30.68
N PHE A 3 -40.44 -11.26 -31.16
CA PHE A 3 -40.20 -9.82 -31.36
C PHE A 3 -39.95 -9.03 -30.06
N LEU A 4 -40.59 -9.41 -28.95
CA LEU A 4 -40.38 -8.74 -27.66
C LEU A 4 -39.01 -9.10 -27.08
N HIS A 5 -38.60 -10.36 -27.19
CA HIS A 5 -37.29 -10.81 -26.71
C HIS A 5 -36.13 -10.23 -27.55
N THR A 6 -36.30 -10.13 -28.87
CA THR A 6 -35.29 -9.49 -29.74
C THR A 6 -35.17 -7.99 -29.49
N LEU A 7 -36.29 -7.28 -29.26
CA LEU A 7 -36.27 -5.87 -28.87
C LEU A 7 -35.60 -5.65 -27.50
N LEU A 8 -35.93 -6.48 -26.50
CA LEU A 8 -35.30 -6.40 -25.17
C LEU A 8 -33.79 -6.68 -25.23
N LEU A 9 -33.37 -7.65 -26.04
CA LEU A 9 -31.95 -7.94 -26.26
C LEU A 9 -31.23 -6.76 -26.94
N ALA A 10 -31.85 -6.16 -27.96
CA ALA A 10 -31.28 -5.01 -28.66
C ALA A 10 -31.11 -3.78 -27.74
N VAL A 11 -32.11 -3.51 -26.89
CA VAL A 11 -32.03 -2.44 -25.88
C VAL A 11 -30.92 -2.72 -24.87
N ALA A 12 -30.83 -3.96 -24.35
CA ALA A 12 -29.79 -4.34 -23.39
C ALA A 12 -28.37 -4.23 -23.96
N LEU A 13 -28.18 -4.58 -25.24
CA LEU A 13 -26.91 -4.42 -25.95
C LEU A 13 -26.54 -2.93 -26.14
N LEU A 14 -27.52 -2.09 -26.49
CA LEU A 14 -27.30 -0.65 -26.65
C LEU A 14 -26.90 0.02 -25.33
N THR A 15 -27.56 -0.32 -24.23
CA THR A 15 -27.25 0.23 -22.90
C THR A 15 -25.87 -0.22 -22.43
N SER A 16 -25.54 -1.50 -22.60
CA SER A 16 -24.22 -2.04 -22.25
C SER A 16 -23.11 -1.35 -23.05
N MET A 17 -23.32 -1.15 -24.35
CA MET A 17 -22.36 -0.47 -25.23
C MET A 17 -22.16 0.99 -24.80
N GLN A 18 -23.23 1.71 -24.45
CA GLN A 18 -23.15 3.09 -23.96
C GLN A 18 -22.37 3.20 -22.63
N GLU A 19 -22.57 2.26 -21.70
CA GLU A 19 -21.83 2.20 -20.43
C GLU A 19 -20.34 1.95 -20.68
N SER A 20 -19.99 0.97 -21.51
CA SER A 20 -18.58 0.69 -21.88
C SER A 20 -17.90 1.88 -22.56
N PHE A 21 -18.62 2.61 -23.43
CA PHE A 21 -18.08 3.84 -24.01
C PHE A 21 -17.85 4.93 -22.97
N ARG A 22 -18.74 5.07 -21.98
CA ARG A 22 -18.56 6.02 -20.87
C ARG A 22 -17.33 5.68 -20.05
N GLU A 23 -17.18 4.41 -19.67
CA GLU A 23 -16.01 3.89 -18.94
C GLU A 23 -14.70 4.21 -19.68
N TYR A 24 -14.62 3.82 -20.94
CA TYR A 24 -13.44 4.05 -21.78
C TYR A 24 -13.08 5.53 -21.88
N ARG A 25 -14.06 6.40 -22.16
CA ARG A 25 -13.83 7.85 -22.28
C ARG A 25 -13.35 8.46 -20.97
N MET A 26 -13.92 8.04 -19.84
CA MET A 26 -13.48 8.51 -18.53
C MET A 26 -12.07 8.05 -18.20
N GLN A 27 -11.73 6.79 -18.50
CA GLN A 27 -10.38 6.26 -18.29
C GLN A 27 -9.35 7.03 -19.13
N VAL A 28 -9.59 7.23 -20.43
CA VAL A 28 -8.70 8.01 -21.30
C VAL A 28 -8.55 9.44 -20.82
N LYS A 29 -9.64 10.09 -20.40
CA LYS A 29 -9.61 11.45 -19.83
C LYS A 29 -8.74 11.49 -18.57
N ALA A 30 -8.96 10.58 -17.62
CA ALA A 30 -8.20 10.55 -16.37
C ALA A 30 -6.70 10.30 -16.63
N TYR A 31 -6.37 9.43 -17.58
CA TYR A 31 -4.99 9.15 -17.99
C TYR A 31 -4.33 10.37 -18.64
N ALA A 32 -5.03 11.07 -19.52
CA ALA A 32 -4.53 12.31 -20.14
C ALA A 32 -4.31 13.42 -19.11
N LEU A 33 -5.22 13.56 -18.14
CA LEU A 33 -5.09 14.51 -17.03
C LEU A 33 -3.86 14.20 -16.17
N TYR A 34 -3.65 12.93 -15.86
CA TYR A 34 -2.46 12.49 -15.13
C TYR A 34 -1.19 12.74 -15.96
N GLY A 35 -1.16 12.34 -17.23
CA GLY A 35 0.00 12.49 -18.10
C GLY A 35 0.46 13.94 -18.31
N ARG A 36 -0.45 14.91 -18.23
CA ARG A 36 -0.13 16.36 -18.32
C ARG A 36 0.12 17.03 -16.97
N HIS A 37 0.30 16.24 -15.90
CA HIS A 37 0.53 16.72 -14.54
C HIS A 37 -0.63 17.53 -13.92
N ALA A 38 -1.84 17.43 -14.47
CA ALA A 38 -3.04 18.05 -13.92
C ALA A 38 -3.62 17.17 -12.80
N TRP A 39 -2.87 17.07 -11.68
CA TRP A 39 -3.08 16.04 -10.66
C TRP A 39 -4.42 16.14 -9.94
N ARG A 40 -4.89 17.35 -9.68
CA ARG A 40 -6.16 17.60 -9.00
C ARG A 40 -7.33 17.17 -9.88
N GLU A 41 -7.27 17.51 -11.17
CA GLU A 41 -8.28 17.12 -12.13
C GLU A 41 -8.23 15.62 -12.42
N ALA A 42 -7.03 15.03 -12.44
CA ALA A 42 -6.85 13.59 -12.55
C ALA A 42 -7.46 12.84 -11.36
N GLU A 43 -7.25 13.34 -10.13
CA GLU A 43 -7.90 12.82 -8.92
C GLU A 43 -9.42 12.82 -9.09
N SER A 44 -10.04 13.97 -9.40
CA SER A 44 -11.50 14.03 -9.58
C SER A 44 -12.00 13.09 -10.68
N ALA A 45 -11.27 12.95 -11.78
CA ALA A 45 -11.64 12.05 -12.86
C ALA A 45 -11.52 10.56 -12.46
N TYR A 46 -10.51 10.19 -11.66
CA TYR A 46 -10.39 8.84 -11.14
C TYR A 46 -11.41 8.54 -10.04
N GLU A 47 -11.76 9.52 -9.19
CA GLU A 47 -12.85 9.41 -8.22
C GLU A 47 -14.18 9.13 -8.92
N GLU A 48 -14.49 9.85 -10.00
CA GLU A 48 -15.68 9.55 -10.80
C GLU A 48 -15.60 8.13 -11.41
N LEU A 49 -14.46 7.76 -11.98
CA LEU A 49 -14.25 6.46 -12.61
C LEU A 49 -14.48 5.29 -11.63
N VAL A 50 -14.01 5.37 -10.39
CA VAL A 50 -14.20 4.30 -9.41
C VAL A 50 -15.65 4.12 -8.96
N THR A 51 -16.55 5.07 -9.24
CA THR A 51 -17.99 4.95 -8.96
C THR A 51 -18.75 4.16 -10.03
N LEU A 52 -18.18 3.98 -11.22
CA LEU A 52 -18.82 3.21 -12.29
C LEU A 52 -18.97 1.72 -11.96
N PRO A 53 -19.88 1.00 -12.63
CA PRO A 53 -20.07 -0.45 -12.48
C PRO A 53 -18.93 -1.29 -13.10
N LEU A 54 -17.68 -0.97 -12.75
CA LEU A 54 -16.47 -1.65 -13.21
C LEU A 54 -16.34 -3.06 -12.64
N ARG A 55 -15.70 -3.96 -13.41
CA ARG A 55 -15.23 -5.24 -12.87
C ARG A 55 -14.18 -4.97 -11.80
N GLU A 56 -14.04 -5.91 -10.86
CA GLU A 56 -13.17 -5.73 -9.70
C GLU A 56 -11.73 -5.35 -10.05
N LYS A 57 -11.14 -6.00 -11.06
CA LYS A 57 -9.77 -5.70 -11.52
C LYS A 57 -9.62 -4.28 -12.10
N GLU A 58 -10.63 -3.80 -12.82
CA GLU A 58 -10.65 -2.45 -13.39
C GLU A 58 -10.82 -1.41 -12.28
N ARG A 59 -11.72 -1.66 -11.33
CA ARG A 59 -11.91 -0.82 -10.15
C ARG A 59 -10.63 -0.71 -9.31
N ALA A 60 -9.92 -1.82 -9.12
CA ALA A 60 -8.63 -1.84 -8.42
C ALA A 60 -7.54 -1.06 -9.18
N THR A 61 -7.54 -1.13 -10.51
CA THR A 61 -6.62 -0.36 -11.37
C THR A 61 -6.93 1.14 -11.32
N ALA A 62 -8.20 1.52 -11.41
CA ALA A 62 -8.63 2.91 -11.24
C ALA A 62 -8.28 3.43 -9.83
N SER A 63 -8.50 2.64 -8.78
CA SER A 63 -8.13 2.98 -7.41
C SER A 63 -6.61 3.14 -7.21
N PHE A 64 -5.81 2.30 -7.86
CA PHE A 64 -4.34 2.43 -7.87
C PHE A 64 -3.92 3.74 -8.54
N ASN A 65 -4.52 4.10 -9.67
CA ASN A 65 -4.18 5.34 -10.37
C ASN A 65 -4.66 6.59 -9.63
N LEU A 66 -5.81 6.51 -8.94
CA LEU A 66 -6.24 7.55 -8.00
C LEU A 66 -5.18 7.76 -6.90
N ALA A 67 -4.65 6.68 -6.33
CA ALA A 67 -3.58 6.74 -5.35
C ALA A 67 -2.31 7.42 -5.90
N CYS A 68 -1.96 7.14 -7.17
CA CYS A 68 -0.87 7.84 -7.84
C CYS A 68 -1.13 9.35 -7.97
N ALA A 69 -2.34 9.77 -8.35
CA ALA A 69 -2.71 11.19 -8.45
C ALA A 69 -2.66 11.90 -7.08
N LEU A 70 -3.11 11.22 -6.02
CA LEU A 70 -3.02 11.70 -4.64
C LEU A 70 -1.56 11.84 -4.18
N TYR A 71 -0.73 10.84 -4.49
CA TYR A 71 0.70 10.86 -4.17
C TYR A 71 1.40 12.07 -4.82
N MET A 72 1.13 12.34 -6.10
CA MET A 72 1.71 13.50 -6.80
C MET A 72 1.29 14.85 -6.22
N GLN A 73 0.19 14.90 -5.47
CA GLN A 73 -0.27 16.10 -4.76
C GLN A 73 0.29 16.20 -3.32
N GLY A 74 1.08 15.23 -2.87
CA GLY A 74 1.55 15.17 -1.49
C GLY A 74 0.50 14.66 -0.49
N LYS A 75 -0.64 14.15 -0.96
CA LYS A 75 -1.70 13.52 -0.14
C LYS A 75 -1.31 12.09 0.23
N PHE A 76 -0.19 11.96 0.93
CA PHE A 76 0.46 10.68 1.20
C PHE A 76 -0.37 9.73 2.09
N PRO A 77 -1.08 10.18 3.14
CA PRO A 77 -1.95 9.31 3.93
C PRO A 77 -3.05 8.61 3.11
N GLU A 78 -3.70 9.37 2.23
CA GLU A 78 -4.78 8.91 1.36
C GLU A 78 -4.24 7.97 0.29
N ALA A 79 -3.11 8.33 -0.34
CA ALA A 79 -2.42 7.49 -1.30
C ALA A 79 -2.02 6.14 -0.69
N ALA A 80 -1.39 6.13 0.48
CA ALA A 80 -1.00 4.90 1.18
C ALA A 80 -2.20 3.98 1.43
N THR A 81 -3.33 4.55 1.85
CA THR A 81 -4.57 3.79 2.10
C THR A 81 -5.08 3.10 0.84
N LEU A 82 -5.11 3.81 -0.29
CA LEU A 82 -5.58 3.24 -1.56
C LEU A 82 -4.59 2.21 -2.13
N PHE A 83 -3.28 2.48 -2.08
CA PHE A 83 -2.27 1.49 -2.47
C PHE A 83 -2.39 0.20 -1.66
N SER A 84 -2.59 0.31 -0.34
CA SER A 84 -2.79 -0.86 0.54
C SER A 84 -4.02 -1.69 0.16
N LYS A 85 -5.12 -1.04 -0.27
CA LYS A 85 -6.31 -1.73 -0.77
C LYS A 85 -6.04 -2.45 -2.09
N SER A 86 -5.35 -1.79 -3.03
CA SER A 86 -4.96 -2.37 -4.32
C SER A 86 -3.94 -3.50 -4.19
N ALA A 87 -3.11 -3.48 -3.15
CA ALA A 87 -2.10 -4.50 -2.85
C ALA A 87 -2.67 -5.83 -2.31
N LYS A 88 -3.98 -5.93 -2.06
CA LYS A 88 -4.61 -7.16 -1.56
C LYS A 88 -4.56 -8.28 -2.61
N PRO A 89 -4.27 -9.54 -2.21
CA PRO A 89 -4.31 -10.69 -3.12
C PRO A 89 -5.64 -10.77 -3.89
N GLY A 90 -5.57 -11.14 -5.17
CA GLY A 90 -6.75 -11.36 -6.01
C GLY A 90 -7.42 -10.11 -6.58
N ARG A 91 -7.04 -8.89 -6.16
CA ARG A 91 -7.62 -7.64 -6.70
C ARG A 91 -6.98 -7.16 -7.98
N MET A 92 -5.71 -7.49 -8.21
CA MET A 92 -4.95 -7.09 -9.40
C MET A 92 -4.05 -8.23 -9.89
N PHE A 93 -3.51 -8.09 -11.10
CA PHE A 93 -2.42 -8.92 -11.59
C PHE A 93 -1.19 -8.78 -10.69
N LEU A 94 -0.35 -9.82 -10.61
CA LEU A 94 0.78 -9.90 -9.67
C LEU A 94 1.73 -8.69 -9.79
N GLU A 95 2.11 -8.32 -11.01
CA GLU A 95 3.00 -7.18 -11.27
C GLU A 95 2.40 -5.86 -10.75
N MET A 96 1.12 -5.61 -11.05
CA MET A 96 0.44 -4.40 -10.56
C MET A 96 0.29 -4.40 -9.04
N ARG A 97 0.11 -5.57 -8.44
CA ARG A 97 0.10 -5.72 -6.98
C ARG A 97 1.46 -5.38 -6.37
N GLN A 98 2.57 -5.83 -6.97
CA GLN A 98 3.91 -5.46 -6.51
C GLN A 98 4.15 -3.95 -6.61
N ARG A 99 3.71 -3.32 -7.71
CA ARG A 99 3.75 -1.86 -7.86
C ARG A 99 2.93 -1.14 -6.80
N ALA A 100 1.76 -1.66 -6.42
CA ALA A 100 0.95 -1.11 -5.34
C ALA A 100 1.66 -1.22 -3.98
N ILE A 101 2.31 -2.35 -3.68
CA ILE A 101 3.09 -2.54 -2.45
C ILE A 101 4.27 -1.55 -2.42
N PHE A 102 5.03 -1.45 -3.51
CA PHE A 102 6.13 -0.49 -3.64
C PHE A 102 5.68 0.95 -3.40
N ASN A 103 4.59 1.37 -4.08
CA ASN A 103 4.06 2.72 -3.94
C ASN A 103 3.44 3.00 -2.57
N GLU A 104 2.86 1.99 -1.90
CA GLU A 104 2.46 2.11 -0.49
C GLU A 104 3.68 2.43 0.39
N GLY A 105 4.81 1.74 0.15
CA GLY A 105 6.08 2.00 0.82
C GLY A 105 6.54 3.45 0.64
N ASN A 106 6.50 3.97 -0.59
CA ASN A 106 6.85 5.36 -0.90
C ASN A 106 5.92 6.35 -0.19
N ALA A 107 4.60 6.12 -0.24
CA ALA A 107 3.62 7.00 0.41
C ALA A 107 3.81 7.03 1.94
N LEU A 108 4.07 5.88 2.56
CA LEU A 108 4.35 5.79 4.00
C LEU A 108 5.63 6.54 4.39
N ALA A 109 6.70 6.41 3.60
CA ALA A 109 7.95 7.14 3.84
C ALA A 109 7.77 8.65 3.75
N MET A 110 7.08 9.13 2.70
CA MET A 110 6.82 10.56 2.53
C MET A 110 5.92 11.13 3.62
N ARG A 111 4.90 10.37 4.05
CA ARG A 111 4.08 10.72 5.22
C ARG A 111 4.94 10.84 6.48
N ALA A 112 5.86 9.91 6.71
CA ALA A 112 6.76 9.95 7.87
C ALA A 112 7.67 11.19 7.86
N ILE A 113 8.20 11.56 6.70
CA ILE A 113 9.05 12.76 6.56
C ILE A 113 8.28 14.02 6.97
N GLY A 114 7.03 14.16 6.51
CA GLY A 114 6.17 15.30 6.82
C GLY A 114 5.54 15.31 8.22
N ASP A 115 5.60 14.20 8.96
CA ASP A 115 5.06 14.14 10.33
C ASP A 115 5.92 14.98 11.30
N LYS A 116 5.35 15.39 12.43
CA LYS A 116 6.10 16.11 13.49
C LYS A 116 6.44 15.18 14.65
N ALA A 117 5.62 14.17 14.92
CA ALA A 117 5.78 13.28 16.04
C ALA A 117 6.80 12.20 15.72
N LYS A 118 7.96 12.23 16.41
CA LYS A 118 9.04 11.24 16.25
C LYS A 118 8.54 9.79 16.32
N ALA A 119 7.70 9.47 17.31
CA ALA A 119 7.13 8.13 17.47
C ALA A 119 6.32 7.69 16.23
N GLN A 120 5.55 8.60 15.65
CA GLN A 120 4.77 8.31 14.44
C GLN A 120 5.67 8.12 13.22
N LYS A 121 6.77 8.89 13.10
CA LYS A 121 7.78 8.69 12.04
C LYS A 121 8.36 7.29 12.09
N ILE A 122 8.76 6.84 13.27
CA ILE A 122 9.35 5.50 13.47
C ILE A 122 8.38 4.41 13.00
N VAL A 123 7.12 4.48 13.41
CA VAL A 123 6.08 3.52 12.98
C VAL A 123 5.92 3.52 11.46
N LEU A 124 5.79 4.69 10.83
CA LEU A 124 5.59 4.80 9.39
C LEU A 124 6.81 4.35 8.58
N PHE A 125 8.03 4.67 9.02
CA PHE A 125 9.24 4.19 8.38
C PHE A 125 9.39 2.67 8.48
N ARG A 126 9.08 2.07 9.63
CA ARG A 126 9.07 0.60 9.76
C ARG A 126 8.04 -0.05 8.82
N GLN A 127 6.85 0.53 8.71
CA GLN A 127 5.85 0.06 7.75
C GLN A 127 6.34 0.18 6.31
N SER A 128 6.97 1.30 5.95
CA SER A 128 7.57 1.52 4.63
C SER A 128 8.66 0.49 4.31
N LEU A 129 9.59 0.22 5.23
CA LEU A 129 10.62 -0.81 5.09
C LEU A 129 10.02 -2.19 4.86
N ASN A 130 8.94 -2.54 5.56
CA ASN A 130 8.27 -3.82 5.36
C ASN A 130 7.66 -3.95 3.95
N ARG A 131 7.14 -2.84 3.39
CA ARG A 131 6.65 -2.83 2.01
C ARG A 131 7.76 -3.06 1.00
N PHE A 132 8.88 -2.32 1.09
CA PHE A 132 10.02 -2.55 0.20
C PHE A 132 10.63 -3.94 0.38
N LYS A 133 10.72 -4.46 1.62
CA LYS A 133 11.12 -5.84 1.88
C LYS A 133 10.23 -6.84 1.15
N THR A 134 8.91 -6.63 1.16
CA THR A 134 7.96 -7.51 0.45
C THR A 134 8.21 -7.51 -1.06
N VAL A 135 8.50 -6.35 -1.65
CA VAL A 135 8.89 -6.24 -3.06
C VAL A 135 10.19 -7.00 -3.31
N LEU A 136 11.23 -6.77 -2.50
CA LEU A 136 12.54 -7.40 -2.65
C LEU A 136 12.54 -8.92 -2.43
N LEU A 137 11.58 -9.45 -1.66
CA LEU A 137 11.39 -10.90 -1.53
C LEU A 137 10.80 -11.53 -2.79
N THR A 138 10.05 -10.75 -3.59
CA THR A 138 9.46 -11.22 -4.85
C THR A 138 10.38 -10.94 -6.04
N GLU A 139 11.00 -9.76 -6.06
CA GLU A 139 11.89 -9.27 -7.11
C GLU A 139 13.20 -8.76 -6.50
N PRO A 140 14.15 -9.66 -6.15
CA PRO A 140 15.42 -9.27 -5.53
C PRO A 140 16.30 -8.36 -6.40
N GLY A 141 15.98 -8.25 -7.70
CA GLY A 141 16.66 -7.39 -8.66
C GLY A 141 16.17 -5.94 -8.68
N ASP A 142 15.05 -5.62 -8.00
CA ASP A 142 14.45 -4.28 -8.02
C ASP A 142 15.40 -3.24 -7.40
N GLY A 143 15.96 -2.38 -8.26
CA GLY A 143 16.93 -1.36 -7.87
C GLY A 143 16.29 -0.21 -7.08
N ASP A 144 15.08 0.19 -7.45
CA ASP A 144 14.36 1.29 -6.80
C ASP A 144 13.95 0.88 -5.38
N ALA A 145 13.47 -0.34 -5.20
CA ALA A 145 13.13 -0.88 -3.89
C ALA A 145 14.36 -0.99 -2.98
N LYS A 146 15.53 -1.37 -3.52
CA LYS A 146 16.80 -1.35 -2.76
C LYS A 146 17.17 0.06 -2.30
N ILE A 147 17.16 1.01 -3.23
CA ILE A 147 17.51 2.40 -2.93
C ILE A 147 16.57 2.98 -1.88
N ASN A 148 15.25 2.83 -2.07
CA ASN A 148 14.26 3.38 -1.15
C ASN A 148 14.31 2.70 0.22
N TYR A 149 14.52 1.38 0.28
CA TYR A 149 14.76 0.67 1.53
C TYR A 149 15.95 1.27 2.29
N GLU A 150 17.07 1.47 1.61
CA GLU A 150 18.28 2.03 2.23
C GLU A 150 18.11 3.46 2.73
N VAL A 151 17.44 4.31 1.95
CA VAL A 151 17.12 5.69 2.35
C VAL A 151 16.26 5.69 3.60
N VAL A 152 15.17 4.93 3.62
CA VAL A 152 14.26 4.85 4.78
C VAL A 152 14.96 4.25 6.00
N ALA A 153 15.79 3.22 5.82
CA ALA A 153 16.53 2.59 6.92
C ALA A 153 17.56 3.54 7.54
N ARG A 154 18.15 4.46 6.76
CA ARG A 154 19.01 5.52 7.29
C ARG A 154 18.22 6.52 8.12
N TYR A 155 17.07 7.00 7.63
CA TYR A 155 16.21 7.90 8.41
C TYR A 155 15.77 7.28 9.73
N LEU A 156 15.34 6.01 9.72
CA LEU A 156 14.90 5.32 10.93
C LEU A 156 16.03 5.21 11.96
N ARG A 157 17.24 4.78 11.53
CA ARG A 157 18.40 4.69 12.44
C ARG A 157 18.78 6.03 13.04
N GLU A 158 18.71 7.11 12.26
CA GLU A 158 19.01 8.44 12.77
C GLU A 158 18.03 8.84 13.89
N LEU A 159 16.73 8.63 13.66
CA LEU A 159 15.70 8.88 14.68
C LEU A 159 15.95 8.07 15.96
N GLU A 160 16.30 6.79 15.84
CA GLU A 160 16.55 5.91 16.99
C GLU A 160 17.87 6.23 17.70
N ARG A 161 18.88 6.73 16.99
CA ARG A 161 20.16 7.17 17.58
C ARG A 161 20.00 8.40 18.46
N THR A 162 19.22 9.39 18.03
CA THR A 162 18.90 10.57 18.87
C THR A 162 18.14 10.18 20.16
N GLU A 163 17.66 8.94 20.29
CA GLU A 163 17.04 8.42 21.53
C GLU A 163 18.05 7.76 22.48
N LYS A 164 19.14 7.21 21.94
CA LYS A 164 20.12 6.39 22.68
C LYS A 164 21.39 7.14 23.09
N GLU A 165 21.43 8.46 22.96
CA GLU A 165 22.56 9.32 23.38
C GLU A 165 22.73 9.42 24.92
N SER A 166 22.38 8.36 25.65
CA SER A 166 22.84 8.04 26.99
C SER A 166 23.72 6.78 27.05
N SER A 167 24.20 6.22 25.93
CA SER A 167 25.16 5.10 25.93
C SER A 167 26.10 5.09 24.71
N PRO A 168 27.35 4.61 24.85
CA PRO A 168 28.36 4.67 23.79
C PRO A 168 27.99 3.77 22.60
N PRO A 169 28.39 4.13 21.36
CA PRO A 169 28.03 3.36 20.18
C PRO A 169 28.81 2.04 20.11
N PRO A 170 28.16 0.91 19.80
CA PRO A 170 28.91 -0.27 19.36
C PRO A 170 29.48 -0.01 17.96
N ALA A 171 30.72 -0.44 17.74
CA ALA A 171 31.42 -0.31 16.47
C ALA A 171 30.62 -1.00 15.34
N SER A 172 29.98 -0.21 14.48
CA SER A 172 29.28 -0.73 13.30
C SER A 172 30.22 -0.77 12.10
N SER A 173 30.65 -1.96 11.72
CA SER A 173 31.19 -2.21 10.38
C SER A 173 30.12 -1.83 9.35
N VAL A 174 30.44 -0.89 8.47
CA VAL A 174 29.54 -0.47 7.38
C VAL A 174 29.49 -1.62 6.37
N LYS A 175 28.52 -2.52 6.54
CA LYS A 175 28.21 -3.53 5.52
C LYS A 175 27.52 -2.82 4.34
N ASN A 176 28.04 -3.08 3.14
CA ASN A 176 27.68 -2.37 1.92
C ASN A 176 26.50 -3.00 1.15
N ASN A 177 25.94 -4.12 1.61
CA ASN A 177 24.87 -4.83 0.91
C ASN A 177 23.51 -4.70 1.63
N VAL A 178 22.45 -4.44 0.87
CA VAL A 178 21.05 -4.38 1.32
C VAL A 178 20.60 -5.72 1.92
N ALA A 179 21.09 -6.84 1.37
CA ALA A 179 20.76 -8.17 1.87
C ALA A 179 21.19 -8.37 3.33
N ASP A 180 22.41 -7.96 3.68
CA ASP A 180 22.92 -8.04 5.06
C ASP A 180 22.07 -7.19 6.02
N ARG A 181 21.64 -6.01 5.57
CA ARG A 181 20.81 -5.10 6.38
C ARG A 181 19.39 -5.61 6.58
N LEU A 182 18.82 -6.26 5.56
CA LEU A 182 17.52 -6.94 5.69
C LEU A 182 17.56 -8.04 6.74
N LEU A 183 18.67 -8.78 6.82
CA LEU A 183 18.90 -9.81 7.84
C LEU A 183 19.06 -9.19 9.23
N ASP A 184 19.91 -8.16 9.38
CA ASP A 184 20.14 -7.49 10.66
C ASP A 184 18.83 -6.86 11.20
N ASN A 185 18.05 -6.19 10.34
CA ASN A 185 16.74 -5.63 10.73
C ASN A 185 15.75 -6.73 11.13
N ALA A 186 15.73 -7.87 10.42
CA ALA A 186 14.86 -9.00 10.79
C ALA A 186 15.22 -9.56 12.16
N GLN A 187 16.52 -9.67 12.49
CA GLN A 187 16.99 -10.12 13.80
C GLN A 187 16.64 -9.12 14.91
N GLN A 188 16.73 -7.83 14.65
CA GLN A 188 16.32 -6.79 15.60
C GLN A 188 14.82 -6.80 15.87
N ASP A 189 13.99 -6.95 14.83
CA ASP A 189 12.55 -7.10 14.97
C ASP A 189 12.20 -8.34 15.81
N GLU A 190 12.83 -9.48 15.52
CA GLU A 190 12.61 -10.74 16.26
C GLU A 190 13.02 -10.63 17.74
N SER A 191 14.21 -10.09 18.02
CA SER A 191 14.68 -9.86 19.39
C SER A 191 13.77 -8.88 20.16
N SER A 192 13.25 -7.84 19.49
CA SER A 192 12.29 -6.91 20.12
C SER A 192 10.97 -7.60 20.48
N LEU A 193 10.50 -8.55 19.66
CA LEU A 193 9.31 -9.36 19.96
C LEU A 193 9.58 -10.32 21.12
N MET A 194 10.76 -10.92 21.19
CA MET A 194 11.17 -11.81 22.27
C MET A 194 11.35 -11.08 23.62
N GLN A 195 11.72 -9.80 23.60
CA GLN A 195 11.85 -8.98 24.80
C GLN A 195 10.51 -8.44 25.32
N ARG A 196 9.41 -8.54 24.55
CA ARG A 196 8.08 -8.14 25.03
C ARG A 196 7.54 -9.21 25.98
N PRO A 197 7.16 -8.86 27.22
CA PRO A 197 6.50 -9.81 28.10
C PRO A 197 5.20 -10.31 27.45
N PRO A 198 4.82 -11.59 27.63
CA PRO A 198 3.59 -12.13 27.07
C PRO A 198 2.40 -11.30 27.56
N PRO A 199 1.36 -11.09 26.72
CA PRO A 199 0.18 -10.35 27.15
C PRO A 199 -0.41 -11.06 28.37
N THR A 200 -0.48 -10.34 29.48
CA THR A 200 -1.17 -10.79 30.69
C THR A 200 -2.61 -11.09 30.32
N ARG A 201 -2.98 -12.38 30.34
CA ARG A 201 -4.37 -12.82 30.29
C ARG A 201 -5.07 -12.23 31.51
N ALA A 202 -5.73 -11.09 31.33
CA ALA A 202 -6.68 -10.58 32.29
C ALA A 202 -7.83 -11.58 32.38
N SER A 203 -7.91 -12.21 33.54
CA SER A 203 -8.94 -13.08 34.10
C SER A 203 -10.36 -12.89 33.52
N ALA A 204 -10.73 -13.72 32.54
CA ALA A 204 -12.13 -14.00 32.24
C ALA A 204 -12.61 -15.13 33.17
N LYS A 205 -13.00 -14.78 34.40
CA LYS A 205 -13.93 -15.58 35.19
C LYS A 205 -15.33 -15.11 34.81
N GLN A 206 -16.05 -15.92 34.03
CA GLN A 206 -17.48 -16.21 34.27
C GLN A 206 -17.94 -17.36 33.35
N GLY A 207 -18.30 -18.47 33.99
CA GLY A 207 -19.20 -19.55 33.56
C GLY A 207 -19.35 -19.88 32.08
N SER A 208 -18.76 -21.00 31.67
CA SER A 208 -19.26 -21.80 30.55
C SER A 208 -19.39 -23.25 31.01
N LYS A 209 -20.62 -23.66 31.32
CA LYS A 209 -21.01 -25.07 31.33
C LYS A 209 -20.87 -25.57 29.89
N ASN A 210 -19.83 -26.35 29.62
CA ASN A 210 -19.68 -27.00 28.32
C ASN A 210 -20.42 -28.34 28.37
N SER A 211 -21.62 -28.35 27.81
CA SER A 211 -22.25 -29.58 27.31
C SER A 211 -21.37 -30.14 26.20
N LYS A 212 -21.11 -31.44 26.29
CA LYS A 212 -20.64 -32.27 25.19
C LYS A 212 -21.48 -32.02 23.95
N ASP A 213 -20.82 -31.96 22.80
CA ASP A 213 -21.16 -32.80 21.66
C ASP A 213 -20.10 -32.64 20.56
N TRP A 214 -19.68 -33.81 20.05
CA TRP A 214 -18.97 -34.15 18.80
C TRP A 214 -18.36 -33.03 17.94
#